data_AF-A0A7X9AS55-F1
#
_entry.id   AF-A0A7X9AS55-F1
#
_cell.length_a   1.000
_cell.length_b   1.000
_cell.length_c   1.000
_cell.angle_alpha   90.00
_cell.angle_beta   90.00
_cell.angle_gamma   90.00
#
_symmetry.space_group_name_H-M   'P 1'
#
loop_
_entity.id
_entity.type
_entity.pdbx_description
1 polymer ?
#
loop_
_entity_poly.entity_id
_entity_poly.type
_entity_poly.pdbx_seq_one_letter_code
_entity_poly.pdbx_strand_id
1 'polypeptide(L)'
;MLKNYVSFLTLLIAACMFTQSLQANDAKAGEETQIVNGLEIPLKCPKVRKEYLESFQKNRNNAELLAAYNEQIGLYVERDAIQTANDPKEARRAEEKLKKINSRLDRNKKKLFNIAKKMRRPIDKKYEAVVKKFEGHEEKAKRAEERGQEKMAMKHSQDAAKISQSMISLKNSIDMINYHLFFDEYEPKPQAEVDKGDKKKK
;
A
#
# COMPACT_ATOMS: atom_id res chain seq x y z
N MET A 1 -36.55 -33.05 -14.81
CA MET A 1 -36.04 -32.19 -13.72
C MET A 1 -34.55 -31.83 -13.82
N LEU A 2 -33.79 -32.26 -14.85
CA LEU A 2 -32.35 -31.93 -14.97
C LEU A 2 -32.05 -30.55 -15.58
N LYS A 3 -32.98 -29.92 -16.31
CA LYS A 3 -32.73 -28.64 -17.00
C LYS A 3 -32.57 -27.45 -16.05
N ASN A 4 -33.10 -27.53 -14.83
CA ASN A 4 -33.03 -26.43 -13.86
C ASN A 4 -31.71 -26.42 -13.06
N TYR A 5 -31.04 -27.57 -12.93
CA TYR A 5 -29.76 -27.66 -12.20
C TYR A 5 -28.59 -27.07 -12.98
N VAL A 6 -28.59 -27.23 -14.31
CA VAL A 6 -27.54 -26.65 -15.17
C VAL A 6 -27.61 -25.12 -15.17
N SER A 7 -28.82 -24.57 -15.15
CA SER A 7 -29.05 -23.11 -15.11
C SER A 7 -28.62 -22.49 -13.77
N PHE A 8 -28.87 -23.17 -12.65
CA PHE A 8 -28.40 -22.70 -11.33
C PHE A 8 -26.88 -22.81 -11.18
N LEU A 9 -26.26 -23.86 -11.73
CA LEU A 9 -24.81 -24.05 -11.65
C LEU A 9 -24.04 -23.02 -12.50
N THR A 10 -24.54 -22.66 -13.68
CA THR A 10 -23.96 -21.59 -14.50
C THR A 10 -24.13 -20.21 -13.86
N LEU A 11 -25.28 -19.94 -13.22
CA LEU A 11 -25.50 -18.69 -12.49
C LEU A 11 -24.57 -18.55 -11.27
N LEU A 12 -24.33 -19.65 -10.55
CA LEU A 12 -23.45 -19.67 -9.38
C LEU A 12 -21.98 -19.45 -9.76
N ILE A 13 -21.52 -20.06 -10.87
CA ILE A 13 -20.15 -19.87 -11.37
C ILE A 13 -19.97 -18.44 -11.90
N ALA A 14 -20.98 -17.88 -12.59
CA ALA A 14 -20.95 -16.49 -13.04
C ALA A 14 -20.92 -15.50 -11.85
N ALA A 15 -21.69 -15.74 -10.79
CA ALA A 15 -21.66 -14.92 -9.59
C ALA A 15 -20.32 -14.98 -8.83
N CYS A 16 -19.67 -16.16 -8.77
CA CYS A 16 -18.33 -16.30 -8.21
C CYS A 16 -17.26 -15.58 -9.05
N MET A 17 -17.35 -15.64 -10.38
CA MET A 17 -16.44 -14.92 -11.27
C MET A 17 -16.66 -13.40 -11.22
N PHE A 18 -17.92 -12.94 -11.06
CA PHE A 18 -18.28 -11.52 -10.96
C PHE A 18 -17.94 -10.90 -9.60
N THR A 19 -18.00 -11.67 -8.51
CA THR A 19 -17.53 -11.23 -7.19
C THR A 19 -16.00 -11.20 -7.09
N GLN A 20 -15.30 -12.11 -7.78
CA GLN A 20 -13.85 -12.05 -7.91
C GLN A 20 -13.39 -10.92 -8.86
N SER A 21 -14.16 -10.60 -9.91
CA SER A 21 -13.87 -9.44 -10.77
C SER A 21 -14.16 -8.10 -10.07
N LEU A 22 -15.12 -8.04 -9.14
CA LEU A 22 -15.32 -6.87 -8.26
C LEU A 22 -14.11 -6.63 -7.35
N GLN A 23 -13.51 -7.69 -6.79
CA GLN A 23 -12.23 -7.57 -6.06
C GLN A 23 -11.03 -7.23 -6.98
N ALA A 24 -11.10 -7.56 -8.28
CA ALA A 24 -10.10 -7.17 -9.26
C ALA A 24 -10.30 -5.74 -9.80
N ASN A 25 -11.52 -5.21 -9.80
CA ASN A 25 -11.81 -3.83 -10.21
C ASN A 25 -11.36 -2.81 -9.15
N ASP A 26 -11.35 -3.20 -7.87
CA ASP A 26 -10.67 -2.43 -6.81
C ASP A 26 -9.14 -2.41 -6.97
N ALA A 27 -8.56 -3.32 -7.78
CA ALA A 27 -7.11 -3.31 -8.03
C ALA A 27 -6.67 -2.16 -8.98
N LYS A 28 -7.61 -1.40 -9.55
CA LYS A 28 -7.34 -0.20 -10.37
C LYS A 28 -8.05 1.08 -9.91
N ALA A 29 -8.85 1.02 -8.84
CA ALA A 29 -9.62 2.17 -8.37
C ALA A 29 -8.78 3.11 -7.48
N GLY A 30 -8.01 4.01 -8.11
CA GLY A 30 -7.79 5.37 -7.62
C GLY A 30 -7.26 5.56 -6.20
N GLU A 31 -6.32 4.75 -5.74
CA GLU A 31 -5.52 5.16 -4.58
C GLU A 31 -4.62 6.30 -5.05
N GLU A 32 -4.93 7.53 -4.63
CA GLU A 32 -4.06 8.67 -4.84
C GLU A 32 -2.68 8.34 -4.26
N THR A 33 -1.65 8.47 -5.08
CA THR A 33 -0.26 8.21 -4.71
C THR A 33 0.56 9.50 -4.73
N GLN A 34 1.59 9.55 -3.90
CA GLN A 34 2.59 10.60 -3.88
C GLN A 34 3.98 10.03 -4.11
N ILE A 35 4.86 10.80 -4.75
CA ILE A 35 6.24 10.42 -4.95
C ILE A 35 7.08 10.94 -3.78
N VAL A 36 7.60 10.04 -2.96
CA VAL A 36 8.52 10.37 -1.87
C VAL A 36 9.85 9.67 -2.10
N ASN A 37 10.94 10.42 -2.21
CA ASN A 37 12.27 9.89 -2.53
C ASN A 37 12.30 9.03 -3.82
N GLY A 38 11.44 9.34 -4.78
CA GLY A 38 11.29 8.59 -6.03
C GLY A 38 10.68 7.19 -5.83
N LEU A 39 9.90 7.00 -4.77
CA LEU A 39 9.05 5.84 -4.55
C LEU A 39 7.59 6.31 -4.57
N GLU A 40 6.74 5.63 -5.32
CA GLU A 40 5.30 5.92 -5.39
C GLU A 40 4.58 5.29 -4.21
N ILE A 41 4.11 6.10 -3.26
CA ILE A 41 3.51 5.64 -2.01
C ILE A 41 2.05 6.08 -1.98
N PRO A 42 1.11 5.23 -1.53
CA PRO A 42 -0.27 5.65 -1.37
C PRO A 42 -0.38 6.83 -0.40
N LEU A 43 -1.39 7.68 -0.54
CA LEU A 43 -1.63 8.76 0.42
C LEU A 43 -2.12 8.25 1.78
N LYS A 44 -2.73 7.07 1.80
CA LYS A 44 -3.27 6.44 3.01
C LYS A 44 -2.54 5.12 3.29
N CYS A 45 -2.40 4.80 4.57
CA CYS A 45 -1.82 3.54 4.99
C CYS A 45 -2.64 2.36 4.43
N PRO A 46 -2.02 1.42 3.69
CA PRO A 46 -2.71 0.28 3.13
C PRO A 46 -3.34 -0.59 4.21
N LYS A 47 -4.55 -1.09 3.95
CA LYS A 47 -5.22 -2.03 4.85
C LYS A 47 -4.70 -3.44 4.61
N VAL A 48 -3.76 -3.88 5.43
CA VAL A 48 -3.15 -5.23 5.33
C VAL A 48 -3.70 -6.19 6.37
N ARG A 49 -3.84 -7.46 5.95
CA ARG A 49 -4.27 -8.55 6.82
C ARG A 49 -3.19 -8.92 7.84
N LYS A 50 -3.59 -9.20 9.08
CA LYS A 50 -2.65 -9.48 10.20
C LYS A 50 -1.77 -10.70 9.93
N GLU A 51 -2.33 -11.73 9.32
CA GLU A 51 -1.64 -12.99 9.00
C GLU A 51 -0.47 -12.75 8.02
N TYR A 52 -0.64 -11.79 7.12
CA TYR A 52 0.40 -11.38 6.18
C TYR A 52 1.46 -10.51 6.85
N LEU A 53 1.08 -9.65 7.80
CA LEU A 53 2.03 -8.90 8.63
C LEU A 53 2.93 -9.84 9.42
N GLU A 54 2.37 -10.84 10.09
CA GLU A 54 3.18 -11.79 10.87
C GLU A 54 4.14 -12.59 9.97
N SER A 55 3.64 -13.06 8.83
CA SER A 55 4.46 -13.78 7.85
C SER A 55 5.58 -12.89 7.30
N PHE A 56 5.28 -11.63 7.03
CA PHE A 56 6.24 -10.64 6.54
C PHE A 56 7.30 -10.33 7.60
N GLN A 57 6.91 -10.23 8.88
CA GLN A 57 7.81 -10.02 10.01
C GLN A 57 8.76 -11.19 10.25
N LYS A 58 8.28 -12.42 10.05
CA LYS A 58 9.08 -13.64 10.20
C LYS A 58 10.05 -13.88 9.04
N ASN A 59 9.82 -13.24 7.89
CA ASN A 59 10.65 -13.43 6.70
C ASN A 59 11.99 -12.68 6.80
N ARG A 60 13.10 -13.43 6.80
CA ARG A 60 14.46 -12.88 6.89
C ARG A 60 14.81 -11.89 5.79
N ASN A 61 14.20 -12.01 4.61
CA ASN A 61 14.43 -11.09 3.49
C ASN A 61 13.91 -9.68 3.78
N ASN A 62 13.01 -9.52 4.76
CA ASN A 62 12.45 -8.23 5.16
C ASN A 62 13.15 -7.64 6.39
N ALA A 63 14.14 -8.34 6.97
CA ALA A 63 14.77 -7.95 8.22
C ALA A 63 15.41 -6.56 8.17
N GLU A 64 16.00 -6.18 7.03
CA GLU A 64 16.61 -4.86 6.85
C GLU A 64 15.56 -3.73 6.91
N LEU A 65 14.42 -3.92 6.25
CA LEU A 65 13.31 -2.97 6.28
C LEU A 65 12.72 -2.85 7.69
N LEU A 66 12.47 -4.00 8.33
CA LEU A 66 11.88 -4.07 9.67
C LEU A 66 12.81 -3.48 10.73
N ALA A 67 14.13 -3.69 10.61
CA ALA A 67 15.10 -3.08 11.50
C ALA A 67 15.08 -1.55 11.39
N ALA A 68 15.10 -1.01 10.16
CA ALA A 68 15.01 0.43 9.94
C ALA A 68 13.67 1.02 10.40
N TYR A 69 12.57 0.28 10.22
CA TYR A 69 11.24 0.67 10.70
C TYR A 69 11.18 0.73 12.23
N ASN A 70 11.66 -0.33 12.91
CA ASN A 70 11.70 -0.37 14.37
C ASN A 70 12.63 0.70 14.96
N GLU A 71 13.77 0.96 14.31
CA GLU A 71 14.66 2.09 14.64
C GLU A 71 13.92 3.43 14.54
N GLN A 72 13.09 3.62 13.50
CA GLN A 72 12.29 4.83 13.33
C GLN A 72 11.27 5.00 14.45
N ILE A 73 10.54 3.93 14.81
CA ILE A 73 9.58 3.96 15.93
C ILE A 73 10.30 4.28 17.24
N GLY A 74 11.43 3.62 17.51
CA GLY A 74 12.21 3.86 18.73
C GLY A 74 12.62 5.33 18.88
N LEU A 75 13.03 5.97 17.79
CA LEU A 75 13.36 7.40 17.77
C LEU A 75 12.14 8.30 18.02
N TYR A 76 10.95 7.92 17.53
CA TYR A 76 9.72 8.66 17.82
C TYR A 76 9.33 8.57 19.29
N VAL A 77 9.43 7.38 19.89
CA VAL A 77 9.19 7.16 21.32
C VAL A 77 10.20 7.95 22.17
N GLU A 78 11.48 7.96 21.79
CA GLU A 78 12.51 8.74 22.48
C GLU A 78 12.23 10.25 22.40
N ARG A 79 11.80 10.74 21.24
CA ARG A 79 11.39 12.15 21.05
C ARG A 79 10.25 12.52 21.99
N ASP A 80 9.20 11.70 22.02
CA ASP A 80 8.00 11.94 22.84
C ASP A 80 8.30 11.94 24.33
N ALA A 81 9.16 11.01 24.79
CA ALA A 81 9.62 10.96 26.18
C ALA A 81 10.35 12.25 26.60
N ILE A 82 11.20 12.81 25.72
CA ILE A 82 11.92 14.06 26.01
C ILE A 82 10.98 15.26 26.01
N GLN A 83 9.99 15.30 25.12
CA GLN A 83 8.98 16.36 25.09
C GLN A 83 8.09 16.34 26.35
N THR A 84 7.77 15.15 26.85
CA THR A 84 6.91 14.98 28.04
C THR A 84 7.65 15.29 29.34
N ALA A 85 8.96 15.05 29.42
CA ALA A 85 9.75 15.25 30.64
C ALA A 85 9.86 16.73 31.10
N ASN A 86 9.64 17.70 30.21
CA ASN A 86 9.34 19.12 30.45
C ASN A 86 9.91 19.80 31.73
N ASP A 87 11.19 19.57 32.08
CA ASP A 87 11.87 20.29 33.16
C ASP A 87 12.45 21.63 32.65
N PRO A 88 11.99 22.79 33.16
CA PRO A 88 12.48 24.11 32.76
C PRO A 88 13.99 24.31 32.97
N LYS A 89 14.60 23.60 33.94
CA LYS A 89 16.04 23.70 34.23
C LYS A 89 16.89 22.94 33.22
N GLU A 90 16.33 21.93 32.55
CA GLU A 90 17.01 21.14 31.53
C GLU A 90 16.60 21.50 30.09
N ALA A 91 15.76 22.52 29.91
CA ALA A 91 15.19 22.91 28.62
C ALA A 91 16.22 22.98 27.48
N ARG A 92 17.38 23.64 27.71
CA ARG A 92 18.45 23.73 26.71
C ARG A 92 19.07 22.37 26.35
N ARG A 93 19.23 21.47 27.32
CA ARG A 93 19.74 20.10 27.08
C ARG A 93 18.69 19.24 26.35
N ALA A 94 17.41 19.42 26.68
CA ALA A 94 16.31 18.77 26.00
C ALA A 94 16.21 19.22 24.54
N GLU A 95 16.33 20.51 24.24
CA GLU A 95 16.37 21.05 22.88
C GLU A 95 17.53 20.47 22.04
N GLU A 96 18.73 20.42 22.60
CA GLU A 96 19.89 19.83 21.91
C GLU A 96 19.69 18.33 21.63
N LYS A 97 19.09 17.59 22.57
CA LYS A 97 18.73 16.17 22.38
C LYS A 97 17.66 16.02 21.30
N LEU A 98 16.59 16.83 21.34
CA LEU A 98 15.53 16.82 20.33
C LEU A 98 16.09 17.13 18.93
N LYS A 99 17.00 18.09 18.80
CA LYS A 99 17.67 18.39 17.53
C LYS A 99 18.45 17.18 17.00
N LYS A 100 19.18 16.48 17.87
CA LYS A 100 19.92 15.25 17.49
C LYS A 100 18.96 14.13 17.07
N ILE A 101 17.87 13.93 17.81
CA ILE A 101 16.87 12.90 17.49
C ILE A 101 16.16 13.22 16.18
N ASN A 102 15.73 14.46 15.96
CA ASN A 102 15.11 14.87 14.69
C ASN A 102 16.05 14.64 13.50
N SER A 103 17.34 14.95 13.64
CA SER A 103 18.34 14.64 12.61
C SER A 103 18.53 13.14 12.39
N ARG A 104 18.38 12.31 13.42
CA ARG A 104 18.40 10.83 13.30
C ARG A 104 17.12 10.33 12.62
N LEU A 105 15.96 10.85 13.00
CA LEU A 105 14.65 10.55 12.38
C LEU A 105 14.70 10.82 10.88
N ASP A 106 15.21 11.97 10.45
CA ASP A 106 15.31 12.30 9.02
C ASP A 106 16.24 11.36 8.25
N ARG A 107 17.41 11.04 8.83
CA ARG A 107 18.39 10.14 8.23
C ARG A 107 17.84 8.72 8.13
N ASN A 108 17.22 8.23 9.19
CA ASN A 108 16.67 6.89 9.22
C ASN A 108 15.42 6.78 8.33
N LYS A 109 14.55 7.80 8.27
CA LYS A 109 13.44 7.87 7.30
C LYS A 109 13.96 7.79 5.87
N LYS A 110 15.01 8.54 5.50
CA LYS A 110 15.63 8.42 4.16
C LYS A 110 16.19 7.01 3.89
N LYS A 111 16.87 6.40 4.86
CA LYS A 111 17.39 5.03 4.77
C LYS A 111 16.26 4.03 4.56
N LEU A 112 15.21 4.10 5.35
CA LEU A 112 14.02 3.25 5.25
C LEU A 112 13.39 3.33 3.86
N PHE A 113 13.16 4.53 3.34
CA PHE A 113 12.58 4.71 2.01
C PHE A 113 13.49 4.16 0.91
N ASN A 114 14.81 4.29 1.04
CA ASN A 114 15.76 3.71 0.10
C ASN A 114 15.74 2.17 0.12
N ILE A 115 15.62 1.55 1.30
CA ILE A 115 15.48 0.10 1.44
C ILE A 115 14.19 -0.36 0.79
N ALA A 116 13.07 0.29 1.12
CA ALA A 116 11.76 -0.01 0.53
C ALA A 116 11.78 0.12 -0.99
N LYS A 117 12.41 1.18 -1.53
CA LYS A 117 12.58 1.37 -2.97
C LYS A 117 13.36 0.24 -3.63
N LYS A 118 14.46 -0.23 -3.01
CA LYS A 118 15.24 -1.37 -3.52
C LYS A 118 14.41 -2.66 -3.54
N MET A 119 13.64 -2.91 -2.48
CA MET A 119 12.76 -4.08 -2.38
C MET A 119 11.60 -4.03 -3.38
N ARG A 120 11.01 -2.84 -3.56
CA ARG A 120 9.85 -2.65 -4.45
C ARG A 120 10.20 -2.66 -5.92
N ARG A 121 11.34 -2.10 -6.34
CA ARG A 121 11.73 -2.02 -7.75
C ARG A 121 11.54 -3.33 -8.56
N PRO A 122 12.01 -4.51 -8.10
CA PRO A 122 11.76 -5.76 -8.84
C PRO A 122 10.30 -6.20 -8.81
N ILE A 123 9.53 -5.85 -7.77
CA ILE A 123 8.11 -6.17 -7.63
C ILE A 123 7.27 -5.28 -8.54
N ASP A 124 7.52 -3.96 -8.53
CA ASP A 124 6.85 -2.98 -9.40
C ASP A 124 7.03 -3.36 -10.87
N LYS A 125 8.27 -3.68 -11.29
CA LYS A 125 8.55 -4.14 -12.66
C LYS A 125 7.78 -5.41 -13.03
N LYS A 126 7.65 -6.36 -12.11
CA LYS A 126 6.85 -7.58 -12.32
C LYS A 126 5.37 -7.25 -12.40
N TYR A 127 4.88 -6.38 -11.51
CA TYR A 127 3.49 -5.96 -11.47
C TYR A 127 3.09 -5.29 -12.78
N GLU A 128 3.86 -4.32 -13.27
CA GLU A 128 3.64 -3.67 -14.57
C GLU A 128 3.60 -4.68 -15.72
N ALA A 129 4.52 -5.65 -15.73
CA ALA A 129 4.54 -6.68 -16.78
C ALA A 129 3.31 -7.60 -16.72
N VAL A 130 2.83 -7.94 -15.53
CA VAL A 130 1.62 -8.74 -15.32
C VAL A 130 0.38 -7.95 -15.70
N VAL A 131 0.29 -6.67 -15.33
CA VAL A 131 -0.80 -5.76 -15.72
C VAL A 131 -0.90 -5.66 -17.24
N LYS A 132 0.22 -5.44 -17.95
CA LYS A 132 0.22 -5.39 -19.42
C LYS A 132 -0.28 -6.70 -20.05
N LYS A 133 0.08 -7.85 -19.47
CA LYS A 133 -0.43 -9.14 -19.94
C LYS A 133 -1.94 -9.26 -19.70
N PHE A 134 -2.40 -8.88 -18.51
CA PHE A 134 -3.83 -8.87 -18.17
C PHE A 134 -4.62 -8.01 -19.16
N GLU A 135 -4.21 -6.76 -19.36
CA GLU A 135 -4.84 -5.83 -20.30
C GLU A 135 -4.84 -6.39 -21.74
N GLY A 136 -3.74 -7.01 -22.16
CA GLY A 136 -3.67 -7.65 -23.48
C GLY A 136 -4.61 -8.84 -23.65
N HIS A 137 -4.97 -9.55 -22.57
CA HIS A 137 -5.97 -10.61 -22.61
C HIS A 137 -7.40 -10.06 -22.55
N GLU A 138 -7.65 -9.03 -21.73
CA GLU A 138 -8.93 -8.31 -21.68
C GLU A 138 -9.27 -7.70 -23.05
N GLU A 139 -8.31 -7.05 -23.71
CA GLU A 139 -8.53 -6.46 -25.03
C GLU A 139 -8.81 -7.54 -26.09
N LYS A 140 -8.12 -8.69 -26.03
CA LYS A 140 -8.40 -9.82 -26.93
C LYS A 140 -9.77 -10.42 -26.67
N ALA A 141 -10.20 -10.51 -25.42
CA ALA A 141 -11.54 -10.97 -25.06
C ALA A 141 -12.60 -10.05 -25.66
N LYS A 142 -12.46 -8.74 -25.45
CA LYS A 142 -13.36 -7.72 -25.99
C LYS A 142 -13.43 -7.76 -27.52
N ARG A 143 -12.28 -7.82 -28.21
CA ARG A 143 -12.23 -7.94 -29.67
C ARG A 143 -12.83 -9.24 -30.19
N ALA A 144 -12.73 -10.34 -29.45
CA ALA A 144 -13.36 -11.61 -29.82
C ALA A 144 -14.89 -11.57 -29.62
N GLU A 145 -15.35 -10.90 -28.56
CA GLU A 145 -16.77 -10.66 -28.30
C GLU A 145 -17.41 -9.78 -29.39
N GLU A 146 -16.75 -8.68 -29.77
CA GLU A 146 -17.17 -7.80 -30.88
C GLU A 146 -17.27 -8.55 -32.23
N ARG A 147 -16.53 -9.65 -32.39
CA ARG A 147 -16.55 -10.52 -33.59
C ARG A 147 -17.50 -11.71 -33.47
N GLY A 148 -18.28 -11.81 -32.39
CA GLY A 148 -19.20 -12.94 -32.14
C GLY A 148 -18.49 -14.26 -31.83
N GLN A 149 -17.21 -14.25 -31.46
CA GLN A 149 -16.42 -15.45 -31.18
C GLN A 149 -16.46 -15.81 -29.68
N GLU A 150 -17.65 -16.15 -29.17
CA GLU A 150 -17.92 -16.33 -27.73
C GLU A 150 -16.95 -17.30 -27.03
N LYS A 151 -16.63 -18.45 -27.65
CA LYS A 151 -15.69 -19.43 -27.07
C LYS A 151 -14.28 -18.85 -26.90
N MET A 152 -13.84 -18.02 -27.85
CA MET A 152 -12.51 -17.40 -27.80
C MET A 152 -12.49 -16.23 -26.81
N ALA A 153 -13.55 -15.44 -26.76
CA ALA A 153 -13.72 -14.39 -25.75
C ALA A 153 -13.64 -14.98 -24.34
N MET A 154 -14.40 -16.05 -24.07
CA MET A 154 -14.40 -16.74 -22.78
C MET A 154 -13.01 -17.28 -22.41
N LYS A 155 -12.28 -17.89 -23.37
CA LYS A 155 -10.92 -18.37 -23.13
C LYS A 155 -9.98 -17.23 -22.72
N HIS A 156 -10.03 -16.10 -23.42
CA HIS A 156 -9.20 -14.94 -23.10
C HIS A 156 -9.56 -14.32 -21.74
N SER A 157 -10.85 -14.24 -21.39
CA SER A 157 -11.28 -13.77 -20.07
C SER A 157 -10.84 -14.72 -18.94
N GLN A 158 -10.88 -16.04 -19.14
CA GLN A 158 -10.38 -17.00 -18.16
C GLN A 158 -8.86 -16.88 -17.95
N ASP A 159 -8.11 -16.65 -19.04
CA ASP A 159 -6.67 -16.41 -18.93
C ASP A 159 -6.37 -15.08 -18.22
N ALA A 160 -7.16 -14.03 -18.47
CA ALA A 160 -7.08 -12.77 -17.72
C ALA A 160 -7.35 -12.98 -16.22
N ALA A 161 -8.38 -13.75 -15.86
CA ALA A 161 -8.69 -14.08 -14.46
C ALA A 161 -7.56 -14.85 -13.74
N LYS A 162 -6.84 -15.73 -14.44
CA LYS A 162 -5.66 -16.39 -13.85
C LYS A 162 -4.52 -15.39 -13.59
N ILE A 163 -4.36 -14.41 -14.47
CA ILE A 163 -3.34 -13.36 -14.35
C ILE A 163 -3.70 -12.40 -13.21
N SER A 164 -4.98 -12.08 -13.02
CA SER A 164 -5.43 -11.16 -11.95
C SER A 164 -5.04 -11.66 -10.56
N GLN A 165 -5.05 -12.99 -10.32
CA GLN A 165 -4.57 -13.55 -9.06
C GLN A 165 -3.09 -13.25 -8.79
N SER A 166 -2.25 -13.26 -9.84
CA SER A 166 -0.84 -12.88 -9.73
C SER A 166 -0.69 -11.38 -9.47
N MET A 167 -1.56 -10.54 -10.05
CA MET A 167 -1.60 -9.10 -9.78
C MET A 167 -1.91 -8.83 -8.30
N ILE A 168 -2.92 -9.51 -7.75
CA ILE A 168 -3.33 -9.36 -6.34
C ILE A 168 -2.16 -9.73 -5.41
N SER A 169 -1.46 -10.83 -5.68
CA SER A 169 -0.30 -11.25 -4.87
C SER A 169 0.84 -10.22 -4.89
N LEU A 170 1.13 -9.64 -6.06
CA LEU A 170 2.15 -8.61 -6.21
C LEU A 170 1.73 -7.29 -5.56
N LYS A 171 0.47 -6.86 -5.71
CA LYS A 171 -0.07 -5.67 -5.03
C LYS A 171 -0.01 -5.85 -3.51
N ASN A 172 -0.42 -7.00 -2.99
CA ASN A 172 -0.29 -7.29 -1.55
C ASN A 172 1.17 -7.14 -1.07
N SER A 173 2.14 -7.60 -1.85
CA SER A 173 3.56 -7.46 -1.49
C SER A 173 4.01 -6.00 -1.47
N ILE A 174 3.52 -5.19 -2.42
CA ILE A 174 3.74 -3.73 -2.45
C ILE A 174 3.11 -3.07 -1.23
N ASP A 175 1.86 -3.41 -0.91
CA ASP A 175 1.10 -2.86 0.21
C ASP A 175 1.74 -3.22 1.56
N MET A 176 2.26 -4.45 1.71
CA MET A 176 3.04 -4.85 2.89
C MET A 176 4.28 -3.97 3.11
N ILE A 177 5.00 -3.63 2.03
CA ILE A 177 6.18 -2.76 2.12
C ILE A 177 5.74 -1.33 2.44
N ASN A 178 4.72 -0.83 1.74
CA ASN A 178 4.20 0.52 1.94
C ASN A 178 3.65 0.73 3.35
N TYR A 179 3.01 -0.26 3.95
CA TYR A 179 2.52 -0.22 5.34
C TYR A 179 3.60 0.24 6.33
N HIS A 180 4.83 -0.22 6.16
CA HIS A 180 5.96 0.13 7.03
C HIS A 180 6.57 1.50 6.71
N LEU A 181 5.96 2.30 5.85
CA LEU A 181 6.38 3.66 5.52
C LEU A 181 5.45 4.73 6.12
N PHE A 182 4.35 4.31 6.77
CA PHE A 182 3.42 5.20 7.44
C PHE A 182 3.73 5.30 8.93
N PHE A 183 3.68 6.52 9.43
CA PHE A 183 3.97 6.85 10.83
C PHE A 183 2.92 7.78 11.42
N ASP A 184 1.70 7.76 10.89
CA ASP A 184 0.62 8.71 11.21
C ASP A 184 0.28 8.75 12.71
N GLU A 185 0.53 7.65 13.43
CA GLU A 185 0.37 7.55 14.89
C GLU A 185 1.45 8.33 15.67
N TYR A 186 2.62 8.54 15.07
CA TYR A 186 3.82 9.10 15.70
C TYR A 186 4.19 10.49 15.17
N GLU A 187 3.77 10.83 13.95
CA GLU A 187 3.99 12.16 13.40
C GLU A 187 2.99 13.15 14.02
N PRO A 188 3.45 14.31 14.53
CA PRO A 188 2.54 15.30 15.08
C PRO A 188 1.58 15.73 13.99
N LYS A 189 0.28 15.53 14.21
CA LYS A 189 -0.75 16.07 13.31
C LYS A 189 -0.50 17.58 13.20
N PRO A 190 -0.41 18.15 11.99
CA PRO A 190 -0.36 19.60 11.87
C PRO A 190 -1.57 20.13 12.64
N GLN A 191 -1.32 20.97 13.64
CA GLN A 191 -2.39 21.69 14.30
C GLN A 191 -3.16 22.37 13.17
N ALA A 192 -4.42 21.98 12.97
CA ALA A 192 -5.32 22.70 12.08
C ALA A 192 -5.14 24.17 12.43
N GLU A 193 -4.77 24.99 11.42
CA GLU A 193 -4.50 26.40 11.61
C GLU A 193 -5.58 26.95 12.52
N VAL A 194 -5.19 27.33 13.74
CA VAL A 194 -6.08 28.04 14.65
C VAL A 194 -6.44 29.27 13.86
N ASP A 195 -7.68 29.27 13.37
CA ASP A 195 -8.34 30.39 12.72
C ASP A 195 -7.99 31.62 13.54
N LYS A 196 -7.05 32.42 13.01
CA LYS A 196 -6.68 33.69 13.62
C LYS A 196 -7.86 34.59 13.37
N GLY A 197 -8.88 34.42 14.22
CA GLY A 197 -10.10 35.16 14.23
C GLY A 197 -9.78 36.63 14.04
N ASP A 198 -10.35 37.15 12.96
CA ASP A 198 -10.29 38.51 12.48
C ASP A 198 -10.04 39.52 13.61
N LYS A 199 -8.86 40.14 13.61
CA LYS A 199 -8.70 41.49 14.15
C LYS A 199 -9.48 42.44 13.23
N LYS A 200 -10.80 42.50 13.39
CA LYS A 200 -11.61 43.59 12.83
C LYS A 200 -11.99 44.56 13.95
N LYS A 201 -11.27 45.69 13.88
CA LYS A 201 -11.69 47.02 14.28
C LYS A 201 -13.22 47.14 14.44
N LYS A 202 -13.65 47.57 15.62
CA LYS A 202 -14.56 48.70 15.80
C LYS A 202 -14.39 49.26 17.20
#